data_AF-A0A644VEG7-F1
#
_entry.id   AF-A0A644VEG7-F1
#
_cell.length_a   1.000
_cell.length_b   1.000
_cell.length_c   1.000
_cell.angle_alpha   90.00
_cell.angle_beta   90.00
_cell.angle_gamma   90.00
#
_symmetry.space_group_name_H-M   'P 1'
#
loop_
_entity.id
_entity.type
_entity.pdbx_description
1 polymer ?
#
loop_
_entity_poly.entity_id
_entity_poly.type
_entity_poly.pdbx_seq_one_letter_code
_entity_poly.pdbx_strand_id
1 'polypeptide(L)'
;MKRIRKYHKWPSLIIGFFLILFAASGIVMNHRNWFSGVNFPRQLMPPEYSYRNWNLAAVKGNVPLDDNNQLIYGNIGIWKTDKSFSSFSDFNAGFGAGMDQRKVFTLLHSEAGNLYAGTLFGLYFYNEGIKKWELIALPEESPRVVKIAQNGENLLILTRSHLYTFPDRGSQSEVATEIPVPRAGDDDGKAGLFRTLWIIHSGELMGLPGKIVVDLVGLALIFIVLSGYYYTFLPSMARRAGEKLRKKLRRINRFSINWHNNLGVYGILFLTITTITGMFLRPPLLIPVAYARVNPIPGYVLDHSNRWHDKFRDMVSDPASGELILSTSEGFYRFVPGKDTIAYPYGVQPEVSVMGITAFQDLNDSSFTVSSFSGIYQWFPHRNLVLNYITGLPAVSSGRGNPFGSVAVAGVINQEDKPVAILDYNAGWIPLVKDIKKPEMPGFIAKLPVSLWNLALEVHTGRIFSVILGDFYILYVPLMGLTTLLILITGVWIWLKIRNKKSNKKIQGGQNHENHKAASGPESTL
;
A
#
# COMPACT_ATOMS: atom_id res chain seq x y z
N MET A 1 -26.04 27.69 -20.22
CA MET A 1 -25.32 26.55 -20.87
C MET A 1 -23.85 26.84 -21.16
N LYS A 2 -23.48 28.00 -21.71
CA LYS A 2 -22.08 28.31 -22.07
C LYS A 2 -21.11 28.23 -20.87
N ARG A 3 -21.45 28.80 -19.71
CA ARG A 3 -20.62 28.76 -18.49
C ARG A 3 -20.39 27.33 -17.96
N ILE A 4 -21.44 26.53 -17.78
CA ILE A 4 -21.33 25.14 -17.28
C ILE A 4 -20.45 24.27 -18.20
N ARG A 5 -20.59 24.42 -19.53
CA ARG A 5 -19.72 23.73 -20.48
C ARG A 5 -18.25 24.12 -20.35
N LYS A 6 -17.94 25.37 -20.00
CA LYS A 6 -16.57 25.82 -19.73
C LYS A 6 -16.02 25.15 -18.45
N TYR A 7 -16.81 25.11 -17.38
CA TYR A 7 -16.43 24.48 -16.10
C TYR A 7 -16.30 22.96 -16.18
N HIS A 8 -16.99 22.30 -17.10
CA HIS A 8 -16.75 20.89 -17.38
C HIS A 8 -15.50 20.71 -18.26
N LYS A 9 -15.41 21.44 -19.39
CA LYS A 9 -14.36 21.26 -20.39
C LYS A 9 -12.96 21.58 -19.87
N TRP A 10 -12.72 22.81 -19.39
CA TRP A 10 -11.37 23.28 -19.13
C TRP A 10 -10.68 22.54 -17.97
N PRO A 11 -11.32 22.37 -16.81
CA PRO A 11 -10.77 21.54 -15.75
C PRO A 11 -10.47 20.11 -16.22
N SER A 12 -11.39 19.48 -17.00
CA SER A 12 -11.15 18.13 -17.54
C SER A 12 -9.92 18.06 -18.45
N LEU A 13 -9.63 19.11 -19.22
CA LEU A 13 -8.44 19.18 -20.07
C LEU A 13 -7.14 19.32 -19.26
N ILE A 14 -7.18 20.12 -18.19
CA ILE A 14 -6.02 20.37 -17.34
C ILE A 14 -5.68 19.11 -16.54
N ILE A 15 -6.68 18.50 -15.91
CA ILE A 15 -6.45 17.43 -14.94
C ILE A 15 -6.51 16.03 -15.55
N GLY A 16 -7.00 15.89 -16.78
CA GLY A 16 -7.28 14.58 -17.38
C GLY A 16 -6.06 13.66 -17.46
N PHE A 17 -4.86 14.21 -17.69
CA PHE A 17 -3.62 13.44 -17.70
C PHE A 17 -3.37 12.78 -16.33
N PHE A 18 -3.54 13.54 -15.26
CA PHE A 18 -3.40 13.04 -13.89
C PHE A 18 -4.49 12.04 -13.51
N LEU A 19 -5.72 12.20 -14.02
CA LEU A 19 -6.78 11.20 -13.83
C LEU A 19 -6.45 9.86 -14.49
N ILE A 20 -5.82 9.88 -15.67
CA ILE A 20 -5.31 8.66 -16.31
C ILE A 20 -4.22 8.04 -15.44
N LEU A 21 -3.30 8.84 -14.90
CA LEU A 21 -2.26 8.35 -14.00
C LEU A 21 -2.85 7.72 -12.74
N PHE A 22 -3.83 8.35 -12.07
CA PHE A 22 -4.50 7.78 -10.91
C PHE A 22 -5.18 6.45 -11.23
N ALA A 23 -5.93 6.38 -12.33
CA ALA A 23 -6.64 5.16 -12.72
C ALA A 23 -5.67 4.03 -13.06
N ALA A 24 -4.64 4.29 -13.89
CA ALA A 24 -3.66 3.29 -14.29
C ALA A 24 -2.83 2.79 -13.09
N SER A 25 -2.36 3.70 -12.24
CA SER A 25 -1.61 3.34 -11.02
C SER A 25 -2.48 2.60 -10.00
N GLY A 26 -3.76 2.97 -9.87
CA GLY A 26 -4.71 2.28 -8.99
C GLY A 26 -4.92 0.81 -9.39
N ILE A 27 -5.08 0.54 -10.70
CA ILE A 27 -5.21 -0.82 -11.23
C ILE A 27 -3.95 -1.64 -10.93
N VAL A 28 -2.76 -1.07 -11.15
CA VAL A 28 -1.49 -1.72 -10.80
C VAL A 28 -1.41 -2.03 -9.31
N MET A 29 -1.84 -1.08 -8.46
CA MET A 29 -1.82 -1.25 -7.02
C MET A 29 -2.76 -2.34 -6.52
N ASN A 30 -3.95 -2.46 -7.11
CA ASN A 30 -4.96 -3.48 -6.78
C ASN A 30 -4.47 -4.91 -7.07
N HIS A 31 -3.64 -5.08 -8.11
CA HIS A 31 -3.14 -6.39 -8.58
C HIS A 31 -1.64 -6.58 -8.36
N ARG A 32 -1.18 -6.33 -7.13
CA ARG A 32 0.23 -6.40 -6.77
C ARG A 32 0.91 -7.71 -7.17
N ASN A 33 0.25 -8.86 -6.96
CA ASN A 33 0.81 -10.17 -7.30
C ASN A 33 1.09 -10.29 -8.81
N TRP A 34 0.19 -9.80 -9.68
CA TRP A 34 0.35 -9.86 -11.13
C TRP A 34 1.49 -8.99 -11.64
N PHE A 35 1.72 -7.84 -11.00
CA PHE A 35 2.78 -6.89 -11.37
C PHE A 35 4.08 -7.07 -10.57
N SER A 36 4.13 -8.04 -9.66
CA SER A 36 5.27 -8.27 -8.74
C SER A 36 6.60 -8.52 -9.49
N GLY A 37 6.51 -9.14 -10.67
CA GLY A 37 7.63 -9.41 -11.57
C GLY A 37 8.16 -8.21 -12.35
N VAL A 38 7.43 -7.09 -12.36
CA VAL A 38 7.73 -5.95 -13.23
C VAL A 38 8.48 -4.88 -12.44
N ASN A 39 9.59 -4.43 -13.03
CA ASN A 39 10.47 -3.43 -12.48
C ASN A 39 10.46 -2.16 -13.32
N PHE A 40 10.76 -1.03 -12.69
CA PHE A 40 11.05 0.23 -13.35
C PHE A 40 12.50 0.65 -13.08
N PRO A 41 13.25 1.12 -14.10
CA PRO A 41 14.61 1.58 -13.91
C PRO A 41 14.67 2.77 -12.94
N ARG A 42 15.34 2.59 -11.79
CA ARG A 42 15.43 3.62 -10.74
C ARG A 42 16.08 4.92 -11.23
N GLN A 43 16.99 4.83 -12.20
CA GLN A 43 17.67 5.96 -12.82
C GLN A 43 16.73 6.92 -13.57
N LEU A 44 15.54 6.46 -13.96
CA LEU A 44 14.52 7.30 -14.60
C LEU A 44 13.61 7.98 -13.57
N MET A 45 13.74 7.66 -12.29
CA MET A 45 13.01 8.33 -11.21
C MET A 45 13.75 9.58 -10.74
N PRO A 46 13.06 10.50 -10.04
CA PRO A 46 13.72 11.65 -9.45
C PRO A 46 14.89 11.28 -8.53
N PRO A 47 15.91 12.14 -8.38
CA PRO A 47 17.13 11.84 -7.64
C PRO A 47 16.91 11.39 -6.19
N GLU A 48 15.84 11.85 -5.55
CA GLU A 48 15.42 11.53 -4.17
C GLU A 48 15.11 10.04 -3.99
N TYR A 49 14.78 9.34 -5.08
CA TYR A 49 14.52 7.91 -5.06
C TYR A 49 15.75 7.06 -5.38
N SER A 50 16.92 7.67 -5.58
CA SER A 50 18.17 6.94 -5.77
C SER A 50 18.67 6.41 -4.43
N TYR A 51 19.14 5.15 -4.42
CA TYR A 51 19.82 4.65 -3.24
C TYR A 51 21.12 5.41 -3.03
N ARG A 52 21.30 5.95 -1.83
CA ARG A 52 22.50 6.61 -1.33
C ARG A 52 22.70 6.18 0.11
N ASN A 53 23.90 5.72 0.44
CA ASN A 53 24.22 5.26 1.79
C ASN A 53 23.21 4.24 2.39
N TRP A 54 22.72 3.28 1.60
CA TRP A 54 21.74 2.29 2.09
C TRP A 54 20.39 2.87 2.58
N ASN A 55 20.05 4.10 2.16
CA ASN A 55 18.77 4.75 2.48
C ASN A 55 17.56 4.06 1.80
N LEU A 56 16.37 4.66 1.95
CA LEU A 56 15.09 4.20 1.38
C LEU A 56 14.74 2.76 1.80
N ALA A 57 15.10 2.41 3.03
CA ALA A 57 14.92 1.07 3.60
C ALA A 57 15.53 -0.03 2.71
N ALA A 58 16.69 0.24 2.08
CA ALA A 58 17.39 -0.75 1.27
C ALA A 58 17.66 -2.02 2.10
N VAL A 59 18.22 -1.83 3.29
CA VAL A 59 18.50 -2.88 4.28
C VAL A 59 17.62 -2.67 5.50
N LYS A 60 17.01 -3.75 5.98
CA LYS A 60 16.23 -3.82 7.22
C LYS A 60 17.06 -4.39 8.37
N GLY A 61 17.89 -5.40 8.10
CA GLY A 61 18.78 -5.97 9.11
C GLY A 61 19.77 -6.98 8.55
N ASN A 62 20.50 -7.63 9.46
CA ASN A 62 21.51 -8.65 9.17
C ASN A 62 21.35 -9.89 10.04
N VAL A 63 21.88 -11.03 9.57
CA VAL A 63 21.97 -12.31 10.28
C VAL A 63 23.35 -12.92 10.06
N PRO A 64 24.07 -13.36 11.10
CA PRO A 64 25.33 -14.10 10.95
C PRO A 64 25.11 -15.41 10.20
N LEU A 65 25.95 -15.68 9.19
CA LEU A 65 25.91 -16.92 8.43
C LEU A 65 26.96 -17.91 8.95
N ASP A 66 28.17 -17.40 9.19
CA ASP A 66 29.30 -18.16 9.71
C ASP A 66 30.29 -17.20 10.40
N ASP A 67 31.45 -17.71 10.80
CA ASP A 67 32.46 -16.91 11.52
C ASP A 67 32.95 -15.69 10.75
N ASN A 68 32.87 -15.70 9.42
CA ASN A 68 33.41 -14.66 8.55
C ASN A 68 32.33 -13.89 7.79
N ASN A 69 31.18 -14.51 7.55
CA ASN A 69 30.13 -13.99 6.70
C ASN A 69 28.82 -13.74 7.44
N GLN A 70 28.05 -12.82 6.89
CA GLN A 70 26.70 -12.50 7.29
C GLN A 70 25.83 -12.24 6.06
N LEU A 71 24.53 -12.29 6.27
CA LEU A 71 23.52 -11.93 5.29
C LEU A 71 22.91 -10.60 5.69
N ILE A 72 22.80 -9.67 4.75
CA ILE A 72 21.93 -8.49 4.89
C ILE A 72 20.64 -8.72 4.11
N TYR A 73 19.54 -8.20 4.62
CA TYR A 73 18.23 -8.36 3.99
C TYR A 73 17.38 -7.10 4.10
N GLY A 74 16.42 -6.93 3.20
CA GLY A 74 15.49 -5.81 3.20
C GLY A 74 14.73 -5.68 1.88
N ASN A 75 14.53 -4.44 1.42
CA ASN A 75 13.89 -4.18 0.12
C ASN A 75 14.79 -4.56 -1.07
N ILE A 76 16.10 -4.73 -0.87
CA ILE A 76 17.05 -5.11 -1.93
C ILE A 76 17.19 -6.62 -2.12
N GLY A 77 16.39 -7.44 -1.43
CA GLY A 77 16.63 -8.87 -1.35
C GLY A 77 17.64 -9.23 -0.27
N ILE A 78 18.25 -10.39 -0.43
CA ILE A 78 19.29 -10.92 0.45
C ILE A 78 20.64 -10.83 -0.26
N TRP A 79 21.65 -10.34 0.45
CA TRP A 79 23.02 -10.26 -0.03
C TRP A 79 23.96 -10.85 1.02
N LYS A 80 24.90 -11.67 0.57
CA LYS A 80 25.98 -12.17 1.42
C LYS A 80 27.12 -11.16 1.44
N THR A 81 27.66 -10.92 2.63
CA THR A 81 28.78 -10.01 2.86
C THR A 81 29.64 -10.53 4.00
N ASP A 82 30.89 -10.07 4.08
CA ASP A 82 31.77 -10.31 5.22
C ASP A 82 31.36 -9.43 6.43
N LYS A 83 31.84 -9.76 7.63
CA LYS A 83 31.56 -8.98 8.84
C LYS A 83 31.96 -7.50 8.75
N SER A 84 32.92 -7.16 7.87
CA SER A 84 33.36 -5.78 7.63
C SER A 84 32.63 -5.05 6.51
N PHE A 85 31.65 -5.69 5.86
CA PHE A 85 30.87 -5.12 4.76
C PHE A 85 31.76 -4.65 3.57
N SER A 86 32.82 -5.39 3.27
CA SER A 86 33.79 -5.07 2.22
C SER A 86 33.47 -5.76 0.89
N SER A 87 32.80 -6.91 0.93
CA SER A 87 32.46 -7.74 -0.23
C SER A 87 30.97 -8.05 -0.26
N PHE A 88 30.37 -8.15 -1.44
CA PHE A 88 28.93 -8.37 -1.59
C PHE A 88 28.64 -9.30 -2.77
N SER A 89 27.85 -10.34 -2.53
CA SER A 89 27.37 -11.28 -3.55
C SER A 89 25.88 -11.51 -3.43
N ASP A 90 25.19 -11.67 -4.57
CA ASP A 90 23.76 -11.91 -4.61
C ASP A 90 23.40 -13.22 -3.90
N PHE A 91 22.34 -13.20 -3.10
CA PHE A 91 21.81 -14.36 -2.39
C PHE A 91 20.30 -14.51 -2.62
N ASN A 92 19.82 -14.12 -3.81
CA ASN A 92 18.39 -14.06 -4.15
C ASN A 92 17.91 -15.21 -5.03
N ALA A 93 18.80 -16.14 -5.41
CA ALA A 93 18.45 -17.26 -6.26
C ALA A 93 17.32 -18.10 -5.64
N GLY A 94 16.24 -18.32 -6.39
CA GLY A 94 15.02 -19.00 -5.91
C GLY A 94 13.83 -18.08 -5.68
N PHE A 95 14.04 -16.79 -5.37
CA PHE A 95 12.96 -15.81 -5.37
C PHE A 95 12.45 -15.53 -6.79
N GLY A 96 11.19 -15.08 -6.86
CA GLY A 96 10.59 -14.63 -8.11
C GLY A 96 11.36 -13.46 -8.75
N ALA A 97 11.14 -13.25 -10.05
CA ALA A 97 11.64 -12.06 -10.74
C ALA A 97 11.01 -10.79 -10.15
N GLY A 98 11.68 -9.65 -10.24
CA GLY A 98 11.15 -8.37 -9.75
C GLY A 98 11.57 -8.02 -8.31
N MET A 99 11.62 -6.72 -7.99
CA MET A 99 12.02 -6.25 -6.66
C MET A 99 10.97 -6.54 -5.59
N ASP A 100 9.70 -6.59 -5.95
CA ASP A 100 8.64 -6.89 -5.00
C ASP A 100 8.75 -8.33 -4.49
N GLN A 101 9.13 -9.27 -5.35
CA GLN A 101 9.38 -10.68 -5.01
C GLN A 101 10.59 -10.88 -4.10
N ARG A 102 11.44 -9.87 -3.96
CA ARG A 102 12.67 -9.89 -3.15
C ARG A 102 12.55 -9.06 -1.88
N LYS A 103 11.36 -8.57 -1.53
CA LYS A 103 11.16 -7.83 -0.27
C LYS A 103 11.16 -8.80 0.91
N VAL A 104 12.24 -8.76 1.69
CA VAL A 104 12.43 -9.62 2.88
C VAL A 104 12.16 -8.81 4.15
N PHE A 105 11.27 -9.33 5.00
CA PHE A 105 10.93 -8.71 6.29
C PHE A 105 11.70 -9.31 7.46
N THR A 106 12.10 -10.56 7.36
CA THR A 106 12.79 -11.29 8.42
C THR A 106 13.63 -12.38 7.80
N LEU A 107 14.76 -12.66 8.42
CA LEU A 107 15.64 -13.76 8.07
C LEU A 107 16.01 -14.45 9.39
N LEU A 108 15.99 -15.77 9.41
CA LEU A 108 16.38 -16.58 10.56
C LEU A 108 17.43 -17.58 10.10
N HIS A 109 18.56 -17.60 10.79
CA HIS A 109 19.48 -18.73 10.80
C HIS A 109 19.17 -19.50 12.07
N SER A 110 18.56 -20.66 11.93
CA SER A 110 18.05 -21.43 13.05
C SER A 110 19.17 -22.14 13.81
N GLU A 111 18.86 -22.59 15.02
CA GLU A 111 19.81 -23.38 15.84
C GLU A 111 20.20 -24.70 15.16
N ALA A 112 19.33 -25.25 14.31
CA ALA A 112 19.62 -26.43 13.49
C ALA A 112 20.51 -26.14 12.26
N GLY A 113 20.92 -24.88 12.04
CA GLY A 113 21.73 -24.45 10.90
C GLY A 113 20.95 -24.22 9.61
N ASN A 114 19.62 -24.16 9.69
CA ASN A 114 18.76 -23.91 8.53
C ASN A 114 18.50 -22.42 8.34
N LEU A 115 18.32 -22.00 7.09
CA LEU A 115 18.03 -20.62 6.74
C LEU A 115 16.59 -20.46 6.25
N TYR A 116 15.87 -19.51 6.86
CA TYR A 116 14.48 -19.20 6.54
C TYR A 116 14.29 -17.70 6.29
N ALA A 117 13.55 -17.36 5.24
CA ALA A 117 13.23 -15.97 4.89
C ALA A 117 11.71 -15.75 4.90
N GLY A 118 11.28 -14.76 5.68
CA GLY A 118 9.90 -14.27 5.66
C GLY A 118 9.80 -13.06 4.73
N THR A 119 8.99 -13.18 3.69
CA THR A 119 8.94 -12.20 2.60
C THR A 119 7.53 -11.64 2.41
N LEU A 120 7.40 -10.72 1.46
CA LEU A 120 6.11 -10.22 1.02
C LEU A 120 5.15 -11.26 0.47
N PHE A 121 5.66 -12.32 -0.16
CA PHE A 121 4.83 -13.32 -0.84
C PHE A 121 4.95 -14.73 -0.26
N GLY A 122 5.59 -14.87 0.91
CA GLY A 122 5.55 -16.12 1.64
C GLY A 122 6.78 -16.40 2.48
N LEU A 123 6.80 -17.64 2.98
CA LEU A 123 7.90 -18.23 3.71
C LEU A 123 8.81 -18.98 2.74
N TYR A 124 10.11 -18.82 2.87
CA TYR A 124 11.09 -19.53 2.07
C TYR A 124 12.11 -20.23 2.96
N PHE A 125 12.59 -21.38 2.49
CA PHE A 125 13.73 -22.10 3.06
C PHE A 125 14.87 -22.11 2.05
N TYR A 126 16.11 -21.96 2.51
CA TYR A 126 17.27 -22.02 1.63
C TYR A 126 17.82 -23.45 1.55
N ASN A 127 17.73 -24.03 0.36
CA ASN A 127 18.27 -25.35 0.08
C ASN A 127 19.76 -25.24 -0.28
N GLU A 128 20.63 -25.62 0.65
CA GLU A 128 22.09 -25.59 0.48
C GLU A 128 22.58 -26.48 -0.68
N GLY A 129 21.90 -27.61 -0.94
CA GLY A 129 22.30 -28.55 -1.99
C GLY A 129 22.22 -27.96 -3.41
N ILE A 130 21.23 -27.10 -3.66
CA ILE A 130 21.03 -26.44 -4.96
C ILE A 130 21.29 -24.92 -4.92
N LYS A 131 21.65 -24.37 -3.76
CA LYS A 131 21.92 -22.96 -3.49
C LYS A 131 20.78 -22.03 -3.91
N LYS A 132 19.55 -22.38 -3.53
CA LYS A 132 18.34 -21.63 -3.88
C LYS A 132 17.32 -21.60 -2.75
N TRP A 133 16.57 -20.51 -2.68
CA TRP A 133 15.36 -20.39 -1.88
C TRP A 133 14.20 -21.16 -2.50
N GLU A 134 13.53 -21.98 -1.70
CA GLU A 134 12.33 -22.74 -2.06
C GLU A 134 11.15 -22.22 -1.24
N LEU A 135 9.99 -22.06 -1.89
CA LEU A 135 8.78 -21.55 -1.26
C LEU A 135 8.13 -22.65 -0.40
N ILE A 136 7.82 -22.33 0.86
CA ILE A 136 7.03 -23.17 1.74
C ILE A 136 5.57 -22.73 1.67
N ALA A 137 4.69 -23.67 1.34
CA ALA A 137 3.26 -23.42 1.36
C ALA A 137 2.75 -23.27 2.79
N LEU A 138 2.09 -22.15 3.08
CA LEU A 138 1.32 -21.97 4.31
C LEU A 138 -0.17 -22.18 4.00
N PRO A 139 -1.01 -22.46 5.02
CA PRO A 139 -2.46 -22.61 4.84
C PRO A 139 -3.16 -21.36 4.26
N GLU A 140 -2.58 -20.17 4.44
CA GLU A 140 -3.06 -18.91 3.88
C GLU A 140 -2.70 -18.79 2.38
N GLU A 141 -3.63 -18.30 1.53
CA GLU A 141 -3.44 -18.22 0.07
C GLU A 141 -2.34 -17.23 -0.39
N SER A 142 -2.09 -16.16 0.36
CA SER A 142 -1.11 -15.13 0.01
C SER A 142 -0.45 -14.56 1.27
N PRO A 143 0.33 -15.39 1.99
CA PRO A 143 0.84 -15.04 3.30
C PRO A 143 1.96 -14.01 3.16
N ARG A 144 1.78 -12.87 3.82
CA ARG A 144 2.88 -11.93 4.05
C ARG A 144 3.52 -12.27 5.40
N VAL A 145 4.68 -12.92 5.37
CA VAL A 145 5.41 -13.34 6.57
C VAL A 145 6.21 -12.17 7.10
N VAL A 146 5.89 -11.71 8.31
CA VAL A 146 6.50 -10.52 8.91
C VAL A 146 7.59 -10.84 9.93
N LYS A 147 7.52 -12.01 10.58
CA LYS A 147 8.50 -12.48 11.57
C LYS A 147 8.60 -14.00 11.57
N ILE A 148 9.81 -14.51 11.78
CA ILE A 148 10.12 -15.91 12.07
C ILE A 148 10.95 -15.88 13.36
N ALA A 149 10.62 -16.74 14.32
CA ALA A 149 11.36 -16.87 15.57
C ALA A 149 11.61 -18.34 15.91
N GLN A 150 12.75 -18.63 16.52
CA GLN A 150 13.04 -19.96 17.07
C GLN A 150 12.15 -20.24 18.28
N ASN A 151 11.69 -21.47 18.42
CA ASN A 151 10.96 -21.95 19.60
C ASN A 151 11.25 -23.45 19.84
N GLY A 152 12.39 -23.73 20.48
CA GLY A 152 12.89 -25.10 20.66
C GLY A 152 13.18 -25.74 19.30
N GLU A 153 12.67 -26.95 19.05
CA GLU A 153 12.82 -27.67 17.77
C GLU A 153 11.88 -27.18 16.66
N ASN A 154 11.02 -26.20 16.96
CA ASN A 154 10.07 -25.63 16.01
C ASN A 154 10.37 -24.15 15.78
N LEU A 155 9.74 -23.61 14.74
CA LEU A 155 9.73 -22.20 14.39
C LEU A 155 8.33 -21.64 14.62
N LEU A 156 8.26 -20.42 15.13
CA LEU A 156 7.06 -19.61 15.09
C LEU A 156 7.10 -18.71 13.86
N ILE A 157 6.06 -18.77 13.03
CA ILE A 157 5.93 -17.98 11.82
C ILE A 157 4.74 -17.04 11.98
N LEU A 158 5.00 -15.74 11.97
CA LEU A 158 3.97 -14.72 12.04
C LEU A 158 3.71 -14.15 10.65
N THR A 159 2.48 -14.32 10.14
CA THR A 159 1.98 -13.57 8.99
C THR A 159 1.28 -12.31 9.44
N ARG A 160 0.75 -11.53 8.50
CA ARG A 160 -0.07 -10.34 8.81
C ARG A 160 -1.36 -10.67 9.57
N SER A 161 -1.80 -11.92 9.52
CA SER A 161 -3.11 -12.35 10.01
C SER A 161 -3.05 -13.56 10.95
N HIS A 162 -2.06 -14.44 10.80
CA HIS A 162 -2.00 -15.72 11.50
C HIS A 162 -0.64 -15.96 12.15
N LEU A 163 -0.66 -16.78 13.20
CA LEU A 163 0.54 -17.34 13.83
C LEU A 163 0.56 -18.84 13.54
N TYR A 164 1.71 -19.34 13.09
CA TYR A 164 1.92 -20.76 12.82
C TYR A 164 3.10 -21.31 13.62
N THR A 165 3.06 -22.60 13.90
CA THR A 165 4.23 -23.41 14.27
C THR A 165 4.66 -24.27 13.08
N PHE A 166 5.96 -24.46 12.94
CA PHE A 166 6.55 -25.21 11.82
C PHE A 166 7.80 -25.97 12.29
N PRO A 167 7.94 -27.27 11.99
CA PRO A 167 9.11 -28.05 12.38
C PRO A 167 10.40 -27.57 11.71
N ASP A 168 11.47 -27.35 12.48
CA ASP A 168 12.78 -26.96 11.94
C ASP A 168 13.58 -28.18 11.44
N ARG A 169 13.13 -28.75 10.32
CA ARG A 169 13.74 -29.96 9.72
C ARG A 169 14.48 -29.68 8.40
N GLY A 170 14.58 -28.42 8.00
CA GLY A 170 15.26 -28.03 6.77
C GLY A 170 14.62 -28.58 5.49
N SER A 171 13.28 -28.60 5.43
CA SER A 171 12.54 -29.13 4.28
C SER A 171 11.29 -28.32 3.94
N GLN A 172 10.98 -28.20 2.65
CA GLN A 172 9.76 -27.56 2.15
C GLN A 172 8.50 -28.43 2.29
N SER A 173 8.65 -29.74 2.55
CA SER A 173 7.53 -30.70 2.62
C SER A 173 6.80 -30.70 3.96
N GLU A 174 7.31 -29.98 4.95
CA GLU A 174 6.70 -29.89 6.27
C GLU A 174 5.43 -29.01 6.24
N VAL A 175 4.51 -29.28 7.15
CA VAL A 175 3.20 -28.61 7.20
C VAL A 175 3.16 -27.66 8.38
N ALA A 176 2.92 -26.38 8.10
CA ALA A 176 2.69 -25.38 9.15
C ALA A 176 1.33 -25.61 9.82
N THR A 177 1.31 -25.58 11.15
CA THR A 177 0.08 -25.72 11.96
C THR A 177 -0.28 -24.38 12.59
N GLU A 178 -1.54 -23.97 12.48
CA GLU A 178 -1.98 -22.68 13.03
C GLU A 178 -2.06 -22.72 14.56
N ILE A 179 -1.53 -21.67 15.19
CA ILE A 179 -1.74 -21.36 16.61
C ILE A 179 -2.79 -20.25 16.69
N PRO A 180 -4.01 -20.55 17.18
CA PRO A 180 -5.05 -19.55 17.25
C PRO A 180 -4.67 -18.47 18.29
N VAL A 181 -4.59 -17.23 17.84
CA VAL A 181 -4.43 -16.07 18.73
C VAL A 181 -5.82 -15.58 19.11
N PRO A 182 -6.20 -15.61 20.41
CA PRO A 182 -7.51 -15.14 20.84
C PRO A 182 -7.65 -13.63 20.65
N ARG A 183 -8.88 -13.13 20.68
CA ARG A 183 -9.15 -11.68 20.59
C ARG A 183 -8.42 -10.91 21.69
N ALA A 184 -8.14 -9.64 21.41
CA ALA A 184 -7.58 -8.74 22.40
C ALA A 184 -8.59 -8.44 23.52
N GLY A 185 -8.09 -8.23 24.74
CA GLY A 185 -8.92 -7.84 25.89
C GLY A 185 -9.60 -6.48 25.72
N ASP A 186 -9.05 -5.60 24.89
CA ASP A 186 -9.55 -4.26 24.54
C ASP A 186 -10.26 -4.21 23.17
N ASP A 187 -10.60 -5.36 22.58
CA ASP A 187 -11.32 -5.42 21.32
C ASP A 187 -12.78 -4.95 21.49
N ASP A 188 -13.08 -3.76 20.96
CA ASP A 188 -14.41 -3.12 20.99
C ASP A 188 -15.32 -3.53 19.83
N GLY A 189 -14.89 -4.47 18.98
CA GLY A 189 -15.64 -4.91 17.81
C GLY A 189 -15.60 -3.95 16.61
N LYS A 190 -14.99 -2.77 16.74
CA LYS A 190 -15.01 -1.72 15.70
C LYS A 190 -13.76 -1.76 14.82
N ALA A 191 -13.91 -1.30 13.58
CA ALA A 191 -12.82 -1.10 12.62
C ALA A 191 -12.47 0.38 12.47
N GLY A 192 -11.21 0.69 12.14
CA GLY A 192 -10.78 2.06 11.88
C GLY A 192 -11.41 2.63 10.60
N LEU A 193 -11.96 3.85 10.65
CA LEU A 193 -12.62 4.51 9.53
C LEU A 193 -11.66 4.71 8.35
N PHE A 194 -10.39 5.08 8.61
CA PHE A 194 -9.37 5.14 7.56
C PHE A 194 -9.25 3.82 6.79
N ARG A 195 -9.20 2.67 7.49
CA ARG A 195 -9.13 1.35 6.85
C ARG A 195 -10.40 1.05 6.08
N THR A 196 -11.58 1.37 6.63
CA THR A 196 -12.87 1.23 5.94
C THR A 196 -12.89 2.01 4.62
N LEU A 197 -12.44 3.27 4.63
CA LEU A 197 -12.36 4.08 3.41
C LEU A 197 -11.36 3.50 2.41
N TRP A 198 -10.24 2.94 2.89
CA TRP A 198 -9.22 2.33 2.05
C TRP A 198 -9.74 1.10 1.31
N ILE A 199 -10.43 0.18 2.00
CA ILE A 199 -10.99 -1.03 1.35
C ILE A 199 -12.16 -0.71 0.42
N ILE A 200 -12.92 0.36 0.68
CA ILE A 200 -13.97 0.82 -0.25
C ILE A 200 -13.31 1.43 -1.49
N HIS A 201 -12.25 2.22 -1.31
CA HIS A 201 -11.51 2.84 -2.41
C HIS A 201 -10.84 1.80 -3.32
N SER A 202 -10.19 0.77 -2.75
CA SER A 202 -9.55 -0.31 -3.51
C SER A 202 -10.53 -1.35 -4.05
N GLY A 203 -11.75 -1.40 -3.49
CA GLY A 203 -12.73 -2.45 -3.79
C GLY A 203 -12.51 -3.74 -3.01
N GLU A 204 -11.51 -3.78 -2.12
CA GLU A 204 -11.24 -4.95 -1.27
C GLU A 204 -12.37 -5.29 -0.30
N LEU A 205 -13.35 -4.39 -0.10
CA LEU A 205 -14.55 -4.65 0.71
C LEU A 205 -15.21 -6.02 0.37
N MET A 206 -15.27 -6.38 -0.91
CA MET A 206 -15.82 -7.65 -1.41
C MET A 206 -14.75 -8.64 -1.88
N GLY A 207 -13.49 -8.45 -1.49
CA GLY A 207 -12.36 -9.23 -2.01
C GLY A 207 -12.11 -8.97 -3.50
N LEU A 208 -11.81 -10.02 -4.26
CA LEU A 208 -11.48 -9.92 -5.69
C LEU A 208 -12.62 -9.33 -6.56
N PRO A 209 -13.90 -9.72 -6.42
CA PRO A 209 -15.00 -9.11 -7.18
C PRO A 209 -15.07 -7.59 -7.04
N GLY A 210 -14.89 -7.06 -5.83
CA GLY A 210 -14.93 -5.62 -5.60
C GLY A 210 -13.72 -4.88 -6.20
N LYS A 211 -12.53 -5.48 -6.15
CA LYS A 211 -11.33 -4.96 -6.84
C LYS A 211 -11.60 -4.82 -8.34
N ILE A 212 -12.18 -5.86 -8.97
CA ILE A 212 -12.55 -5.84 -10.39
C ILE A 212 -13.53 -4.70 -10.70
N VAL A 213 -14.54 -4.47 -9.84
CA VAL A 213 -15.49 -3.36 -10.01
C VAL A 213 -14.76 -2.01 -9.99
N VAL A 214 -13.86 -1.77 -9.04
CA VAL A 214 -13.08 -0.53 -8.97
C VAL A 214 -12.15 -0.38 -10.18
N ASP A 215 -11.54 -1.46 -10.68
CA ASP A 215 -10.71 -1.40 -11.88
C ASP A 215 -11.55 -1.03 -13.12
N LEU A 216 -12.77 -1.56 -13.24
CA LEU A 216 -13.71 -1.17 -14.30
C LEU A 216 -14.07 0.31 -14.20
N VAL A 217 -14.21 0.86 -12.99
CA VAL A 217 -14.39 2.31 -12.77
C VAL A 217 -13.16 3.09 -13.24
N GLY A 218 -11.95 2.61 -12.94
CA GLY A 218 -10.70 3.20 -13.43
C GLY A 218 -10.59 3.18 -14.96
N LEU A 219 -10.91 2.05 -15.60
CA LEU A 219 -10.94 1.93 -17.06
C LEU A 219 -12.01 2.83 -17.69
N ALA A 220 -13.19 2.92 -17.07
CA ALA A 220 -14.24 3.84 -17.49
C ALA A 220 -13.78 5.30 -17.38
N LEU A 221 -13.06 5.67 -16.31
CA LEU A 221 -12.49 7.00 -16.14
C LEU A 221 -11.46 7.33 -17.24
N ILE A 222 -10.54 6.40 -17.53
CA ILE A 222 -9.58 6.55 -18.63
C ILE A 222 -10.31 6.78 -19.95
N PHE A 223 -11.33 5.97 -20.25
CA PHE A 223 -12.14 6.15 -21.44
C PHE A 223 -12.85 7.51 -21.48
N ILE A 224 -13.46 7.95 -20.37
CA ILE A 224 -14.14 9.25 -20.26
C ILE A 224 -13.16 10.41 -20.54
N VAL A 225 -11.95 10.35 -20.00
CA VAL A 225 -10.91 11.36 -20.26
C VAL A 225 -10.48 11.35 -21.72
N LEU A 226 -10.11 10.19 -22.27
CA LEU A 226 -9.65 10.06 -23.65
C LEU A 226 -10.73 10.48 -24.66
N SER A 227 -12.00 10.11 -24.41
CA SER A 227 -13.14 10.56 -25.21
C SER A 227 -13.37 12.06 -25.11
N GLY A 228 -13.14 12.68 -23.95
CA GLY A 228 -13.19 14.13 -23.77
C GLY A 228 -12.10 14.89 -24.53
N TYR A 229 -10.87 14.36 -24.52
CA TYR A 229 -9.76 14.87 -25.34
C TYR A 229 -10.07 14.74 -26.83
N TYR A 230 -10.47 13.54 -27.25
CA TYR A 230 -10.84 13.28 -28.62
C TYR A 230 -11.94 14.24 -29.09
N TYR A 231 -13.04 14.39 -28.35
CA TYR A 231 -14.12 15.32 -28.69
C TYR A 231 -13.64 16.78 -28.83
N THR A 232 -12.71 17.20 -27.97
CA THR A 232 -12.19 18.57 -27.96
C THR A 232 -11.26 18.87 -29.14
N PHE A 233 -10.35 17.94 -29.46
CA PHE A 233 -9.32 18.14 -30.48
C PHE A 233 -9.72 17.61 -31.88
N LEU A 234 -10.78 16.80 -31.98
CA LEU A 234 -11.27 16.30 -33.26
C LEU A 234 -11.61 17.42 -34.28
N PRO A 235 -12.27 18.53 -33.92
CA PRO A 235 -12.63 19.57 -34.88
C PRO A 235 -11.43 20.28 -35.51
N SER A 236 -10.28 20.34 -34.85
CA SER A 236 -9.05 20.90 -35.43
C SER A 236 -8.34 19.87 -36.32
N MET A 237 -8.28 18.60 -35.91
CA MET A 237 -7.69 17.51 -36.70
C MET A 237 -8.48 17.23 -37.99
N ALA A 238 -9.82 17.28 -37.93
CA ALA A 238 -10.69 17.00 -39.07
C ALA A 238 -10.77 18.14 -40.10
N ARG A 239 -10.22 19.34 -39.83
CA ARG A 239 -10.15 20.44 -40.81
C ARG A 239 -9.19 20.14 -41.97
N ARG A 240 -8.21 19.25 -41.75
CA ARG A 240 -7.18 18.87 -42.73
C ARG A 240 -7.45 17.50 -43.38
N ALA A 241 -8.60 16.89 -43.12
CA ALA A 241 -8.94 15.53 -43.53
C ALA A 241 -9.92 15.50 -44.72
N GLY A 242 -9.68 14.63 -45.69
CA GLY A 242 -10.59 14.40 -46.82
C GLY A 242 -11.97 13.84 -46.40
N GLU A 243 -12.97 13.95 -47.29
CA GLU A 243 -14.39 13.68 -46.96
C GLU A 243 -14.67 12.27 -46.40
N LYS A 244 -14.01 11.24 -46.96
CA LYS A 244 -14.17 9.85 -46.51
C LYS A 244 -13.70 9.67 -45.06
N LEU A 245 -12.54 10.25 -44.72
CA LEU A 245 -12.01 10.26 -43.36
C LEU A 245 -12.89 11.09 -42.43
N ARG A 246 -13.41 12.24 -42.89
CA ARG A 246 -14.34 13.09 -42.14
C ARG A 246 -15.64 12.38 -41.76
N LYS A 247 -16.23 11.58 -42.67
CA LYS A 247 -17.42 10.74 -42.37
C LYS A 247 -17.11 9.67 -41.31
N LYS A 248 -15.98 8.97 -41.44
CA LYS A 248 -15.53 7.96 -40.45
C LYS A 248 -15.33 8.59 -39.07
N LEU A 249 -14.61 9.71 -39.00
CA LEU A 249 -14.35 10.47 -37.77
C LEU A 249 -15.65 10.95 -37.09
N ARG A 250 -16.65 11.40 -37.86
CA ARG A 250 -17.97 11.77 -37.32
C ARG A 250 -18.73 10.59 -36.71
N ARG A 251 -18.63 9.38 -37.28
CA ARG A 251 -19.26 8.17 -36.71
C ARG A 251 -18.60 7.78 -35.39
N ILE A 252 -17.27 7.75 -35.36
CA ILE A 252 -16.48 7.47 -34.15
C ILE A 252 -16.78 8.52 -33.07
N ASN A 253 -16.88 9.80 -33.43
CA ASN A 253 -17.21 10.86 -32.49
C ASN A 253 -18.60 10.69 -31.86
N ARG A 254 -19.61 10.29 -32.65
CA ARG A 254 -20.95 10.01 -32.14
C ARG A 254 -20.95 8.82 -31.17
N PHE A 255 -20.21 7.76 -31.51
CA PHE A 255 -20.04 6.62 -30.62
C PHE A 255 -19.35 7.03 -29.31
N SER A 256 -18.21 7.72 -29.42
CA SER A 256 -17.40 8.19 -28.30
C SER A 256 -18.18 9.09 -27.35
N ILE A 257 -18.93 10.08 -27.87
CA ILE A 257 -19.71 10.98 -27.02
C ILE A 257 -20.92 10.30 -26.36
N ASN A 258 -21.53 9.31 -27.03
CA ASN A 258 -22.62 8.54 -26.45
C ASN A 258 -22.12 7.73 -25.26
N TRP A 259 -21.00 7.02 -25.42
CA TRP A 259 -20.39 6.27 -24.32
C TRP A 259 -19.83 7.17 -23.23
N HIS A 260 -19.21 8.31 -23.56
CA HIS A 260 -18.76 9.30 -22.58
C HIS A 260 -19.91 9.76 -21.68
N ASN A 261 -21.07 10.08 -22.27
CA ASN A 261 -22.25 10.50 -21.51
C ASN A 261 -22.85 9.35 -20.70
N ASN A 262 -22.96 8.16 -21.28
CA ASN A 262 -23.55 7.01 -20.60
C ASN A 262 -22.68 6.58 -19.40
N LEU A 263 -21.38 6.38 -19.61
CA LEU A 263 -20.46 6.00 -18.53
C LEU A 263 -20.36 7.09 -17.46
N GLY A 264 -20.32 8.37 -17.86
CA GLY A 264 -20.28 9.47 -16.90
C GLY A 264 -21.54 9.59 -16.05
N VAL A 265 -22.73 9.38 -16.64
CA VAL A 265 -24.01 9.52 -15.91
C VAL A 265 -24.37 8.26 -15.13
N TYR A 266 -24.28 7.07 -15.74
CA TYR A 266 -24.62 5.82 -15.06
C TYR A 266 -23.53 5.40 -14.06
N GLY A 267 -22.26 5.74 -14.33
CA GLY A 267 -21.15 5.51 -13.41
C GLY A 267 -20.96 6.58 -12.34
N ILE A 268 -21.82 7.62 -12.28
CA ILE A 268 -21.64 8.78 -11.39
C ILE A 268 -21.51 8.38 -9.92
N LEU A 269 -22.30 7.40 -9.46
CA LEU A 269 -22.28 6.92 -8.08
C LEU A 269 -20.90 6.37 -7.73
N PHE A 270 -20.41 5.42 -8.53
CA PHE A 270 -19.11 4.79 -8.33
C PHE A 270 -17.96 5.79 -8.47
N LEU A 271 -17.97 6.63 -9.52
CA LEU A 271 -16.96 7.67 -9.71
C LEU A 271 -16.89 8.64 -8.53
N THR A 272 -18.05 9.03 -7.98
CA THR A 272 -18.14 9.92 -6.82
C THR A 272 -17.62 9.23 -5.56
N ILE A 273 -18.05 7.99 -5.29
CA ILE A 273 -17.59 7.21 -4.13
C ILE A 273 -16.07 7.04 -4.19
N THR A 274 -15.51 6.53 -5.30
CA THR A 274 -14.07 6.31 -5.45
C THR A 274 -13.27 7.62 -5.32
N THR A 275 -13.80 8.73 -5.84
CA THR A 275 -13.16 10.06 -5.70
C THR A 275 -13.17 10.53 -4.25
N ILE A 276 -14.32 10.48 -3.57
CA ILE A 276 -14.44 10.92 -2.17
C ILE A 276 -13.59 10.05 -1.27
N THR A 277 -13.68 8.72 -1.37
CA THR A 277 -12.88 7.83 -0.53
C THR A 277 -11.39 8.08 -0.74
N GLY A 278 -10.94 8.22 -2.00
CA GLY A 278 -9.54 8.54 -2.32
C GLY A 278 -9.05 9.86 -1.72
N MET A 279 -9.90 10.90 -1.70
CA MET A 279 -9.58 12.20 -1.08
C MET A 279 -9.30 12.08 0.43
N PHE A 280 -10.09 11.28 1.15
CA PHE A 280 -9.95 11.09 2.60
C PHE A 280 -8.76 10.19 2.98
N LEU A 281 -8.13 9.51 2.02
CA LEU A 281 -6.92 8.71 2.28
C LEU A 281 -5.64 9.55 2.33
N ARG A 282 -5.73 10.88 2.20
CA ARG A 282 -4.58 11.79 2.25
C ARG A 282 -4.87 13.04 3.07
N PRO A 283 -3.85 13.64 3.73
CA PRO A 283 -4.01 14.92 4.40
C PRO A 283 -4.45 16.03 3.42
N PRO A 284 -5.21 17.04 3.89
CA PRO A 284 -5.67 17.24 5.26
C PRO A 284 -6.92 16.41 5.62
N LEU A 285 -7.62 15.83 4.65
CA LEU A 285 -8.89 15.12 4.87
C LEU A 285 -8.73 13.80 5.62
N LEU A 286 -7.53 13.23 5.65
CA LEU A 286 -7.18 12.07 6.48
C LEU A 286 -7.28 12.36 7.98
N ILE A 287 -6.96 13.58 8.43
CA ILE A 287 -6.88 13.94 9.85
C ILE A 287 -8.15 13.58 10.64
N PRO A 288 -9.38 13.97 10.19
CA PRO A 288 -10.61 13.64 10.92
C PRO A 288 -10.95 12.14 10.93
N VAL A 289 -10.40 11.34 10.00
CA VAL A 289 -10.75 9.91 9.86
C VAL A 289 -9.67 8.96 10.37
N ALA A 290 -8.46 9.46 10.67
CA ALA A 290 -7.30 8.67 11.07
C ALA A 290 -7.53 7.83 12.34
N TYR A 291 -8.21 8.42 13.33
CA TYR A 291 -8.44 7.79 14.64
C TYR A 291 -9.92 7.45 14.90
N ALA A 292 -10.80 7.78 13.95
CA ALA A 292 -12.22 7.45 14.08
C ALA A 292 -12.41 5.93 13.88
N ARG A 293 -13.33 5.35 14.66
CA ARG A 293 -13.71 3.92 14.56
C ARG A 293 -15.19 3.80 14.23
N VAL A 294 -15.55 2.80 13.43
CA VAL A 294 -16.91 2.53 12.97
C VAL A 294 -17.22 1.04 13.08
N ASN A 295 -18.51 0.70 13.16
CA ASN A 295 -18.93 -0.70 13.11
C ASN A 295 -18.61 -1.27 11.71
N PRO A 296 -18.00 -2.47 11.64
CA PRO A 296 -17.82 -3.17 10.37
C PRO A 296 -19.16 -3.39 9.67
N ILE A 297 -19.14 -3.44 8.34
CA ILE A 297 -20.33 -3.80 7.57
C ILE A 297 -20.48 -5.33 7.65
N PRO A 298 -21.60 -5.86 8.18
CA PRO A 298 -21.76 -7.30 8.38
C PRO A 298 -21.57 -8.10 7.08
N GLY A 299 -20.82 -9.20 7.16
CA GLY A 299 -20.57 -10.10 6.02
C GLY A 299 -19.52 -9.64 5.00
N TYR A 300 -18.75 -8.59 5.29
CA TYR A 300 -17.64 -8.11 4.44
C TYR A 300 -16.28 -8.27 5.14
N VAL A 301 -15.18 -7.96 4.45
CA VAL A 301 -13.80 -8.26 4.89
C VAL A 301 -13.41 -7.74 6.28
N LEU A 302 -14.02 -6.65 6.79
CA LEU A 302 -13.73 -6.15 8.15
C LEU A 302 -14.53 -6.84 9.25
N ASP A 303 -15.59 -7.57 8.89
CA ASP A 303 -16.38 -8.43 9.77
C ASP A 303 -15.82 -9.86 9.73
N HIS A 304 -14.50 -9.97 9.92
CA HIS A 304 -13.78 -11.22 9.85
C HIS A 304 -13.80 -11.93 11.21
N SER A 305 -13.91 -13.27 11.21
CA SER A 305 -13.84 -14.11 12.41
C SER A 305 -12.50 -13.95 13.15
N ASN A 306 -11.40 -14.03 12.41
CA ASN A 306 -10.07 -13.61 12.86
C ASN A 306 -9.99 -12.08 13.08
N ARG A 307 -9.99 -11.66 14.34
CA ARG A 307 -9.88 -10.25 14.77
C ARG A 307 -8.51 -9.62 14.53
N TRP A 308 -7.51 -10.44 14.18
CA TRP A 308 -6.13 -10.04 13.87
C TRP A 308 -5.84 -9.93 12.38
N HIS A 309 -6.84 -10.14 11.52
CA HIS A 309 -6.67 -10.08 10.07
C HIS A 309 -6.00 -8.77 9.62
N ASP A 310 -4.85 -8.89 8.97
CA ASP A 310 -3.97 -7.79 8.53
C ASP A 310 -3.54 -6.82 9.66
N LYS A 311 -3.36 -7.30 10.89
CA LYS A 311 -2.90 -6.49 12.04
C LYS A 311 -1.47 -6.77 12.49
N PHE A 312 -1.01 -8.02 12.48
CA PHE A 312 0.30 -8.40 13.03
C PHE A 312 1.48 -7.78 12.28
N ARG A 313 2.48 -7.28 13.00
CA ARG A 313 3.61 -6.52 12.45
C ARG A 313 4.95 -7.18 12.73
N ASP A 314 5.14 -7.72 13.93
CA ASP A 314 6.36 -8.40 14.38
C ASP A 314 6.06 -9.15 15.69
N MET A 315 6.99 -9.97 16.17
CA MET A 315 6.93 -10.59 17.50
C MET A 315 8.31 -10.82 18.09
N VAL A 316 8.34 -10.97 19.41
CA VAL A 316 9.41 -11.60 20.16
C VAL A 316 8.81 -12.68 21.06
N SER A 317 9.63 -13.66 21.40
CA SER A 317 9.29 -14.75 22.31
C SER A 317 10.23 -14.67 23.49
N ASP A 318 9.71 -14.85 24.70
CA ASP A 318 10.51 -15.15 25.89
C ASP A 318 10.53 -16.69 26.06
N PRO A 319 11.66 -17.36 25.76
CA PRO A 319 11.75 -18.82 25.85
C PRO A 319 11.50 -19.37 27.27
N ALA A 320 11.79 -18.59 28.32
CA ALA A 320 11.69 -19.07 29.70
C ALA A 320 10.23 -19.19 30.16
N SER A 321 9.38 -18.25 29.75
CA SER A 321 7.96 -18.22 30.11
C SER A 321 7.04 -18.80 29.04
N GLY A 322 7.52 -18.93 27.79
CA GLY A 322 6.71 -19.23 26.61
C GLY A 322 5.78 -18.08 26.21
N GLU A 323 6.06 -16.87 26.70
CA GLU A 323 5.31 -15.66 26.40
C GLU A 323 5.72 -15.06 25.06
N LEU A 324 4.71 -14.73 24.25
CA LEU A 324 4.87 -13.96 23.02
C LEU A 324 4.44 -12.53 23.26
N ILE A 325 5.29 -11.60 22.83
CA ILE A 325 4.92 -10.19 22.70
C ILE A 325 4.69 -9.91 21.22
N LEU A 326 3.44 -9.66 20.87
CA LEU A 326 2.99 -9.42 19.52
C LEU A 326 2.90 -7.92 19.26
N SER A 327 3.63 -7.42 18.26
CA SER A 327 3.46 -6.07 17.74
C SER A 327 2.37 -6.07 16.67
N THR A 328 1.43 -5.13 16.75
CA THR A 328 0.31 -5.01 15.82
C THR A 328 0.14 -3.57 15.35
N SER A 329 -0.79 -3.31 14.41
CA SER A 329 -1.17 -1.94 14.06
C SER A 329 -1.92 -1.18 15.16
N GLU A 330 -2.34 -1.85 16.23
CA GLU A 330 -3.15 -1.29 17.31
C GLU A 330 -2.36 -1.20 18.64
N GLY A 331 -1.15 -1.73 18.69
CA GLY A 331 -0.28 -1.74 19.87
C GLY A 331 0.43 -3.07 20.07
N PHE A 332 1.03 -3.23 21.25
CA PHE A 332 1.69 -4.46 21.69
C PHE A 332 0.78 -5.28 22.60
N TYR A 333 0.81 -6.60 22.40
CA TYR A 333 -0.03 -7.55 23.14
C TYR A 333 0.79 -8.72 23.66
N ARG A 334 0.50 -9.14 24.89
CA ARG A 334 1.03 -10.34 25.53
C ARG A 334 0.11 -11.52 25.23
N PHE A 335 0.70 -12.65 24.85
CA PHE A 335 -0.01 -13.89 24.58
C PHE A 335 0.86 -15.12 24.88
N VAL A 336 0.35 -16.07 25.65
CA VAL A 336 0.94 -17.39 25.86
C VAL A 336 0.08 -18.46 25.16
N PRO A 337 0.60 -19.08 24.09
CA PRO A 337 -0.09 -20.14 23.35
C PRO A 337 -0.62 -21.26 24.26
N GLY A 338 -1.87 -21.67 24.02
CA GLY A 338 -2.52 -22.79 24.71
C GLY A 338 -2.95 -22.53 26.17
N LYS A 339 -2.52 -21.41 26.78
CA LYS A 339 -2.93 -21.02 28.15
C LYS A 339 -3.91 -19.86 28.15
N ASP A 340 -3.62 -18.83 27.36
CA ASP A 340 -4.43 -17.61 27.36
C ASP A 340 -5.70 -17.76 26.50
N THR A 341 -6.81 -17.21 27.02
CA THR A 341 -8.10 -17.12 26.31
C THR A 341 -8.34 -15.74 25.70
N ILE A 342 -7.48 -14.76 26.00
CA ILE A 342 -7.44 -13.40 25.44
C ILE A 342 -5.99 -12.93 25.30
N ALA A 343 -5.70 -12.03 24.37
CA ALA A 343 -4.41 -11.34 24.31
C ALA A 343 -4.48 -10.06 25.14
N TYR A 344 -3.46 -9.80 25.96
CA TYR A 344 -3.47 -8.70 26.93
C TYR A 344 -2.70 -7.49 26.40
N PRO A 345 -3.31 -6.30 26.27
CA PRO A 345 -2.60 -5.11 25.81
C PRO A 345 -1.58 -4.63 26.85
N TYR A 346 -0.44 -4.13 26.38
CA TYR A 346 0.51 -3.40 27.25
C TYR A 346 0.07 -1.95 27.42
N GLY A 347 0.02 -1.47 28.67
CA GLY A 347 -0.34 -0.09 28.99
C GLY A 347 0.77 0.91 28.64
N VAL A 348 2.02 0.57 28.94
CA VAL A 348 3.20 1.38 28.58
C VAL A 348 3.97 0.67 27.47
N GLN A 349 3.99 1.30 26.29
CA GLN A 349 4.57 0.75 25.07
C GLN A 349 5.35 1.83 24.29
N PRO A 350 6.37 1.45 23.51
CA PRO A 350 7.12 2.38 22.67
C PRO A 350 6.27 2.91 21.51
N GLU A 351 6.62 4.10 21.03
CA GLU A 351 5.94 4.71 19.89
C GLU A 351 6.29 3.98 18.59
N VAL A 352 5.27 3.57 17.84
CA VAL A 352 5.42 2.94 16.52
C VAL A 352 4.72 3.79 15.48
N SER A 353 5.47 4.24 14.48
CA SER A 353 4.93 5.03 13.38
C SER A 353 3.82 4.30 12.62
N VAL A 354 3.00 5.04 11.88
CA VAL A 354 2.00 4.48 10.95
C VAL A 354 2.61 3.60 9.84
N MET A 355 3.91 3.75 9.57
CA MET A 355 4.64 2.88 8.63
C MET A 355 4.97 1.50 9.22
N GLY A 356 4.78 1.34 10.53
CA GLY A 356 4.99 0.11 11.28
C GLY A 356 6.36 0.01 11.92
N ILE A 357 6.55 -1.09 12.64
CA ILE A 357 7.78 -1.48 13.30
C ILE A 357 8.81 -1.98 12.29
N THR A 358 10.09 -1.68 12.53
CA THR A 358 11.22 -2.01 11.65
C THR A 358 12.21 -2.98 12.29
N ALA A 359 12.30 -3.02 13.62
CA ALA A 359 12.98 -4.07 14.35
C ALA A 359 12.30 -4.30 15.70
N PHE A 360 12.21 -5.56 16.10
CA PHE A 360 11.76 -5.99 17.41
C PHE A 360 12.58 -7.19 17.88
N GLN A 361 13.47 -6.97 18.84
CA GLN A 361 14.50 -7.94 19.23
C GLN A 361 14.76 -7.90 20.73
N ASP A 362 15.12 -9.04 21.31
CA ASP A 362 15.58 -9.16 22.69
C ASP A 362 17.02 -8.62 22.84
N LEU A 363 17.33 -8.01 23.99
CA LEU A 363 18.66 -7.49 24.35
C LEU A 363 19.35 -8.30 25.46
N ASN A 364 18.81 -9.46 25.84
CA ASN A 364 19.35 -10.38 26.84
C ASN A 364 19.42 -9.81 28.28
N ASP A 365 18.68 -8.73 28.56
CA ASP A 365 18.58 -8.06 29.86
C ASP A 365 17.12 -7.82 30.29
N SER A 366 16.21 -8.69 29.83
CA SER A 366 14.75 -8.55 29.99
C SER A 366 14.18 -7.27 29.35
N SER A 367 14.87 -6.75 28.34
CA SER A 367 14.44 -5.59 27.57
C SER A 367 14.47 -5.88 26.08
N PHE A 368 13.73 -5.09 25.32
CA PHE A 368 13.59 -5.26 23.89
C PHE A 368 13.97 -3.99 23.15
N THR A 369 14.70 -4.14 22.06
CA THR A 369 14.86 -3.08 21.07
C THR A 369 13.60 -3.01 20.22
N VAL A 370 12.96 -1.84 20.19
CA VAL A 370 11.85 -1.53 19.30
C VAL A 370 12.22 -0.34 18.44
N SER A 371 12.22 -0.51 17.12
CA SER A 371 12.44 0.59 16.18
C SER A 371 11.29 0.77 15.22
N SER A 372 11.07 2.00 14.80
CA SER A 372 10.16 2.39 13.73
C SER A 372 10.59 3.73 13.15
N PHE A 373 9.80 4.29 12.24
CA PHE A 373 10.04 5.65 11.74
C PHE A 373 9.83 6.73 12.83
N SER A 374 9.32 6.37 14.02
CA SER A 374 9.28 7.25 15.20
C SER A 374 10.61 7.27 15.99
N GLY A 375 11.51 6.33 15.74
CA GLY A 375 12.80 6.25 16.41
C GLY A 375 13.17 4.82 16.82
N ILE A 376 14.18 4.71 17.70
CA ILE A 376 14.63 3.46 18.31
C ILE A 376 14.57 3.57 19.83
N TYR A 377 13.99 2.55 20.46
CA TYR A 377 13.68 2.52 21.88
C TYR A 377 14.18 1.24 22.52
N GLN A 378 14.58 1.33 23.78
CA GLN A 378 14.75 0.20 24.67
C GLN A 378 13.49 0.11 25.55
N TRP A 379 12.79 -1.01 25.48
CA TRP A 379 11.53 -1.21 26.17
C TRP A 379 11.66 -2.28 27.25
N PHE A 380 11.25 -1.96 28.47
CA PHE A 380 11.18 -2.87 29.61
C PHE A 380 9.72 -3.08 30.01
N PRO A 381 9.02 -4.09 29.45
CA PRO A 381 7.59 -4.27 29.68
C PRO A 381 7.25 -4.47 31.16
N HIS A 382 8.02 -5.30 31.88
CA HIS A 382 7.79 -5.59 33.30
C HIS A 382 8.04 -4.38 34.23
N ARG A 383 8.80 -3.38 33.77
CA ARG A 383 9.09 -2.15 34.53
C ARG A 383 8.23 -0.97 34.10
N ASN A 384 7.34 -1.15 33.10
CA ASN A 384 6.58 -0.07 32.48
C ASN A 384 7.47 1.12 32.06
N LEU A 385 8.62 0.82 31.45
CA LEU A 385 9.63 1.83 31.10
C LEU A 385 10.00 1.74 29.62
N VAL A 386 9.99 2.88 28.94
CA VAL A 386 10.50 3.03 27.57
C VAL A 386 11.57 4.11 27.59
N LEU A 387 12.77 3.76 27.15
CA LEU A 387 13.89 4.68 26.99
C LEU A 387 14.16 4.90 25.51
N ASN A 388 14.56 6.11 25.13
CA ASN A 388 15.17 6.34 23.83
C ASN A 388 16.53 5.63 23.82
N TYR A 389 16.76 4.74 22.85
CA TYR A 389 17.96 3.91 22.81
C TYR A 389 19.24 4.74 22.61
N ILE A 390 19.14 5.86 21.89
CA ILE A 390 20.30 6.71 21.57
C ILE A 390 20.68 7.60 22.76
N THR A 391 19.69 8.19 23.44
CA THR A 391 19.95 9.15 24.53
C THR A 391 19.97 8.51 25.92
N GLY A 392 19.39 7.32 26.09
CA GLY A 392 19.20 6.65 27.38
C GLY A 392 18.14 7.32 28.27
N LEU A 393 17.48 8.38 27.79
CA LEU A 393 16.46 9.11 28.54
C LEU A 393 15.06 8.51 28.32
N PRO A 394 14.11 8.70 29.25
CA PRO A 394 12.71 8.32 29.04
C PRO A 394 12.18 8.83 27.71
N ALA A 395 11.50 7.95 26.97
CA ALA A 395 10.90 8.32 25.69
C ALA A 395 9.78 9.34 25.92
N VAL A 396 9.88 10.47 25.23
CA VAL A 396 8.82 11.49 25.19
C VAL A 396 8.00 11.23 23.92
N SER A 397 6.69 11.11 24.06
CA SER A 397 5.80 10.95 22.91
C SER A 397 5.90 12.19 22.03
N SER A 398 6.12 11.99 20.72
CA SER A 398 6.08 13.10 19.79
C SER A 398 4.64 13.62 19.72
N GLY A 399 4.46 14.94 19.91
CA GLY A 399 3.13 15.55 19.92
C GLY A 399 2.34 15.27 18.63
N ARG A 400 1.00 15.35 18.69
CA ARG A 400 0.11 15.12 17.53
C ARG A 400 0.53 16.01 16.34
N GLY A 401 1.09 15.42 15.29
CA GLY A 401 1.30 16.14 14.02
C GLY A 401 2.36 15.57 13.08
N ASN A 402 3.48 15.07 13.60
CA ASN A 402 4.53 14.47 12.78
C ASN A 402 4.49 12.93 12.91
N PRO A 403 4.25 12.17 11.82
CA PRO A 403 4.28 10.71 11.87
C PRO A 403 5.69 10.11 11.94
N PHE A 404 6.73 10.96 11.97
CA PHE A 404 8.14 10.59 12.07
C PHE A 404 8.78 11.21 13.31
N GLY A 405 9.68 10.47 13.95
CA GLY A 405 10.51 10.98 15.03
C GLY A 405 11.70 11.78 14.50
N SER A 406 12.61 12.14 15.40
CA SER A 406 13.87 12.81 15.02
C SER A 406 14.77 11.94 14.13
N VAL A 407 14.54 10.62 14.14
CA VAL A 407 15.27 9.63 13.33
C VAL A 407 14.27 8.63 12.77
N ALA A 408 14.19 8.50 11.45
CA ALA A 408 13.25 7.61 10.78
C ALA A 408 13.91 6.25 10.56
N VAL A 409 14.02 5.45 11.63
CA VAL A 409 14.73 4.17 11.60
C VAL A 409 13.98 3.19 10.70
N ALA A 410 14.59 2.80 9.59
CA ALA A 410 14.07 1.85 8.61
C ALA A 410 14.62 0.43 8.79
N GLY A 411 15.72 0.29 9.54
CA GLY A 411 16.38 -0.97 9.83
C GLY A 411 17.43 -0.81 10.92
N VAL A 412 17.92 -1.94 11.43
CA VAL A 412 18.95 -2.01 12.47
C VAL A 412 19.96 -3.08 12.09
N ILE A 413 21.24 -2.77 12.25
CA ILE A 413 22.34 -3.73 12.11
C ILE A 413 22.78 -4.13 13.50
N ASN A 414 22.90 -5.43 13.71
CA ASN A 414 23.31 -6.01 14.96
C ASN A 414 24.66 -6.69 14.86
N GLN A 415 25.37 -6.71 15.98
CA GLN A 415 26.53 -7.55 16.21
C GLN A 415 26.42 -8.11 17.62
N GLU A 416 26.56 -9.42 17.78
CA GLU A 416 26.39 -10.11 19.07
C GLU A 416 25.07 -9.71 19.77
N ASP A 417 23.97 -9.76 19.00
CA ASP A 417 22.60 -9.43 19.41
C ASP A 417 22.39 -8.01 19.95
N LYS A 418 23.32 -7.10 19.67
CA LYS A 418 23.21 -5.68 20.04
C LYS A 418 23.16 -4.77 18.81
N PRO A 419 22.27 -3.76 18.79
CA PRO A 419 22.27 -2.70 17.79
C PRO A 419 23.61 -1.97 17.72
N VAL A 420 24.29 -2.04 16.58
CA VAL A 420 25.55 -1.32 16.33
C VAL A 420 25.42 -0.20 15.31
N ALA A 421 24.38 -0.23 14.48
CA ALA A 421 24.02 0.85 13.57
C ALA A 421 22.52 0.86 13.27
N ILE A 422 22.01 2.02 12.89
CA ILE A 422 20.67 2.19 12.33
C ILE A 422 20.74 2.54 10.85
N LEU A 423 19.70 2.15 10.12
CA LEU A 423 19.47 2.57 8.75
C LEU A 423 18.34 3.60 8.77
N ASP A 424 18.68 4.89 8.78
CA ASP A 424 17.68 5.95 8.63
C ASP A 424 17.10 5.94 7.20
N TYR A 425 15.81 6.18 7.07
CA TYR A 425 15.12 6.14 5.77
C TYR A 425 15.70 7.14 4.75
N ASN A 426 16.15 8.31 5.18
CA ASN A 426 16.68 9.35 4.31
C ASN A 426 18.22 9.36 4.30
N ALA A 427 18.81 9.41 5.49
CA ALA A 427 20.26 9.53 5.67
C ALA A 427 20.99 8.20 5.43
N GLY A 428 20.30 7.06 5.60
CA GLY A 428 20.88 5.74 5.43
C GLY A 428 21.66 5.27 6.66
N TRP A 429 22.79 4.61 6.46
CA TRP A 429 23.59 4.04 7.55
C TRP A 429 24.15 5.10 8.51
N ILE A 430 23.85 4.96 9.80
CA ILE A 430 24.34 5.76 10.92
C ILE A 430 24.86 4.82 12.02
N PRO A 431 26.16 4.81 12.34
CA PRO A 431 26.72 4.03 13.44
C PRO A 431 26.19 4.49 14.80
N LEU A 432 25.89 3.53 15.69
CA LEU A 432 25.53 3.79 17.09
C LEU A 432 26.74 3.70 18.03
N VAL A 433 27.78 2.96 17.63
CA VAL A 433 29.02 2.78 18.38
C VAL A 433 30.20 3.38 17.60
N LYS A 434 31.21 3.89 18.32
CA LYS A 434 32.32 4.67 17.73
C LYS A 434 33.19 3.86 16.77
N ASP A 435 33.36 2.56 17.03
CA ASP A 435 34.32 1.72 16.31
C ASP A 435 33.76 1.11 15.01
N ILE A 436 32.47 1.30 14.74
CA ILE A 436 31.83 0.79 13.52
C ILE A 436 32.01 1.80 12.39
N LYS A 437 32.87 1.41 11.43
CA LYS A 437 33.03 2.16 10.18
C LYS A 437 31.77 2.01 9.33
N LYS A 438 31.28 3.14 8.85
CA LYS A 438 30.20 3.20 7.86
C LYS A 438 30.61 2.49 6.56
N PRO A 439 29.87 1.46 6.11
CA PRO A 439 30.24 0.71 4.92
C PRO A 439 29.92 1.46 3.63
N GLU A 440 30.81 1.34 2.65
CA GLU A 440 30.56 1.87 1.31
C GLU A 440 29.51 1.03 0.59
N MET A 441 28.54 1.69 -0.02
CA MET A 441 27.49 1.00 -0.77
C MET A 441 27.97 0.70 -2.19
N PRO A 442 27.98 -0.57 -2.63
CA PRO A 442 28.42 -0.93 -3.97
C PRO A 442 27.58 -0.28 -5.07
N GLY A 443 28.24 0.13 -6.16
CA GLY A 443 27.59 0.80 -7.29
C GLY A 443 26.51 -0.03 -7.99
N PHE A 444 26.57 -1.37 -7.92
CA PHE A 444 25.52 -2.22 -8.46
C PHE A 444 24.25 -2.24 -7.59
N ILE A 445 24.39 -2.15 -6.25
CA ILE A 445 23.25 -2.03 -5.32
C ILE A 445 22.56 -0.68 -5.55
N ALA A 446 23.34 0.39 -5.73
CA ALA A 446 22.82 1.72 -6.01
C ALA A 446 21.95 1.78 -7.29
N LYS A 447 22.20 0.88 -8.25
CA LYS A 447 21.49 0.80 -9.54
C LYS A 447 20.28 -0.16 -9.51
N LEU A 448 19.99 -0.82 -8.39
CA LEU A 448 18.84 -1.73 -8.30
C LEU A 448 17.52 -1.01 -8.65
N PRO A 449 16.63 -1.66 -9.40
CA PRO A 449 15.39 -1.04 -9.84
C PRO A 449 14.41 -0.78 -8.68
N VAL A 450 13.27 -0.20 -9.01
CA VAL A 450 12.10 -0.14 -8.12
C VAL A 450 11.02 -1.06 -8.70
N SER A 451 10.17 -1.65 -7.86
CA SER A 451 9.03 -2.41 -8.38
C SER A 451 8.00 -1.49 -9.03
N LEU A 452 7.30 -1.98 -10.06
CA LEU A 452 6.23 -1.24 -10.72
C LEU A 452 5.14 -0.84 -9.71
N TRP A 453 4.84 -1.70 -8.73
CA TRP A 453 3.87 -1.40 -7.68
C TRP A 453 4.31 -0.19 -6.82
N ASN A 454 5.59 -0.12 -6.43
CA ASN A 454 6.10 1.03 -5.70
C ASN A 454 6.06 2.31 -6.55
N LEU A 455 6.43 2.25 -7.83
CA LEU A 455 6.27 3.40 -8.75
C LEU A 455 4.81 3.85 -8.83
N ALA A 456 3.89 2.89 -9.01
CA ALA A 456 2.46 3.16 -9.05
C ALA A 456 1.98 3.83 -7.76
N LEU A 457 2.45 3.38 -6.59
CA LEU A 457 2.17 4.03 -5.32
C LEU A 457 2.65 5.50 -5.29
N GLU A 458 3.87 5.79 -5.73
CA GLU A 458 4.39 7.16 -5.75
C GLU A 458 3.61 8.07 -6.70
N VAL A 459 3.18 7.55 -7.85
CA VAL A 459 2.33 8.25 -8.83
C VAL A 459 0.91 8.45 -8.30
N HIS A 460 0.29 7.40 -7.79
CA HIS A 460 -1.09 7.39 -7.30
C HIS A 460 -1.29 8.30 -6.10
N THR A 461 -0.22 8.54 -5.33
CA THR A 461 -0.27 9.36 -4.12
C THR A 461 0.21 10.78 -4.37
N GLY A 462 0.74 11.04 -5.57
CA GLY A 462 1.29 12.33 -5.97
C GLY A 462 2.67 12.64 -5.40
N ARG A 463 3.26 11.74 -4.61
CA ARG A 463 4.59 11.93 -4.01
C ARG A 463 5.67 12.12 -5.08
N ILE A 464 5.54 11.47 -6.22
CA ILE A 464 6.48 11.64 -7.33
C ILE A 464 6.54 13.09 -7.85
N PHE A 465 5.48 13.88 -7.62
CA PHE A 465 5.41 15.30 -8.02
C PHE A 465 5.98 16.26 -6.98
N SER A 466 6.48 15.78 -5.83
CA SER A 466 7.12 16.62 -4.80
C SER A 466 8.34 17.37 -5.34
N VAL A 467 9.02 16.82 -6.35
CA VAL A 467 10.15 17.47 -7.02
C VAL A 467 9.76 18.79 -7.67
N ILE A 468 8.50 18.92 -8.10
CA ILE A 468 7.96 20.13 -8.73
C ILE A 468 7.16 20.97 -7.73
N LEU A 469 6.41 20.32 -6.84
CA LEU A 469 5.45 20.97 -5.95
C LEU A 469 6.02 21.29 -4.55
N GLY A 470 7.19 20.77 -4.20
CA GLY A 470 7.69 20.78 -2.81
C GLY A 470 6.66 20.18 -1.86
N ASP A 471 6.57 20.71 -0.64
CA ASP A 471 5.63 20.26 0.39
C ASP A 471 4.14 20.42 0.00
N PHE A 472 3.83 21.27 -0.99
CA PHE A 472 2.47 21.41 -1.52
C PHE A 472 1.97 20.16 -2.24
N TYR A 473 2.83 19.16 -2.51
CA TYR A 473 2.40 17.87 -3.05
C TYR A 473 1.29 17.22 -2.21
N ILE A 474 1.23 17.49 -0.90
CA ILE A 474 0.19 16.97 0.00
C ILE A 474 -1.21 17.39 -0.47
N LEU A 475 -1.35 18.57 -1.08
CA LEU A 475 -2.62 19.08 -1.61
C LEU A 475 -3.00 18.49 -2.97
N TYR A 476 -2.10 17.76 -3.64
CA TYR A 476 -2.33 17.20 -4.96
C TYR A 476 -3.60 16.34 -5.02
N VAL A 477 -3.72 15.33 -4.15
CA VAL A 477 -4.88 14.42 -4.15
C VAL A 477 -6.20 15.14 -3.79
N PRO A 478 -6.28 15.95 -2.71
CA PRO A 478 -7.50 16.70 -2.39
C PRO A 478 -7.95 17.66 -3.50
N LEU A 479 -7.04 18.43 -4.09
CA LEU A 479 -7.39 19.41 -5.14
C LEU A 479 -7.84 18.72 -6.43
N MET A 480 -7.17 17.63 -6.79
CA MET A 480 -7.58 16.78 -7.91
C MET A 480 -8.96 16.19 -7.69
N GLY A 481 -9.24 15.70 -6.47
CA GLY A 481 -10.55 15.19 -6.09
C GLY A 481 -11.66 16.23 -6.17
N LEU A 482 -11.47 17.41 -5.57
CA LEU A 482 -12.44 18.53 -5.66
C LEU A 482 -12.72 18.92 -7.11
N THR A 483 -11.67 19.01 -7.93
CA THR A 483 -11.80 19.34 -9.35
C THR A 483 -12.55 18.24 -10.11
N THR A 484 -12.33 16.98 -9.75
CA THR A 484 -13.04 15.83 -10.33
C THR A 484 -14.51 15.84 -9.97
N LEU A 485 -14.86 16.11 -8.70
CA LEU A 485 -16.24 16.28 -8.26
C LEU A 485 -16.94 17.41 -9.02
N LEU A 486 -16.26 18.55 -9.23
CA LEU A 486 -16.77 19.64 -10.05
C LEU A 486 -17.06 19.19 -11.49
N ILE A 487 -16.15 18.44 -12.11
CA ILE A 487 -16.32 17.90 -13.47
C ILE A 487 -17.52 16.96 -13.56
N LEU A 488 -17.64 16.04 -12.58
CA LEU A 488 -18.74 15.08 -12.49
C LEU A 488 -20.09 15.79 -12.33
N ILE A 489 -20.20 16.71 -11.37
CA ILE A 489 -21.43 17.50 -11.12
C ILE A 489 -21.81 18.31 -12.37
N THR A 490 -20.85 19.02 -12.97
CA THR A 490 -21.13 19.83 -14.16
C THR A 490 -21.50 18.97 -15.37
N GLY A 491 -20.93 17.77 -15.51
CA GLY A 491 -21.26 16.79 -16.55
C GLY A 491 -22.70 16.31 -16.46
N VAL A 492 -23.12 15.85 -15.28
CA VAL A 492 -24.51 15.43 -15.01
C VAL A 492 -25.47 16.59 -15.24
N TRP A 493 -25.12 17.80 -14.79
CA TRP A 493 -25.99 18.96 -14.96
C TRP A 493 -26.18 19.35 -16.43
N ILE A 494 -25.14 19.22 -17.26
CA ILE A 494 -25.23 19.40 -18.72
C ILE A 494 -26.19 18.36 -19.32
N TRP A 495 -26.06 17.09 -18.92
CA TRP A 495 -26.91 16.01 -19.41
C TRP A 495 -28.38 16.23 -19.07
N LEU A 496 -28.70 16.56 -17.80
CA LEU A 496 -30.06 16.86 -17.36
C LEU A 496 -30.68 18.02 -18.16
N LYS A 497 -29.93 19.11 -18.38
CA LYS A 497 -30.42 20.25 -19.18
C LYS A 497 -30.67 19.88 -20.65
N ILE A 498 -29.87 18.99 -21.23
CA ILE A 498 -30.07 18.52 -22.61
C ILE A 498 -31.31 17.61 -22.69
N ARG A 499 -31.49 16.71 -21.71
CA ARG A 499 -32.65 15.80 -21.64
C ARG A 499 -33.96 16.59 -21.47
N ASN A 500 -33.99 17.56 -20.55
CA ASN A 500 -35.18 18.39 -20.30
C ASN A 500 -35.54 19.25 -21.52
N LYS A 501 -34.54 19.78 -22.25
CA LYS A 501 -34.80 20.50 -23.51
C LYS A 501 -35.38 19.61 -24.61
N LYS A 502 -34.94 18.35 -24.71
CA LYS A 502 -35.50 17.38 -25.66
C LYS A 502 -36.93 16.98 -25.26
N SER A 503 -37.20 16.83 -23.96
CA SER A 503 -38.54 16.55 -23.44
C SER A 503 -39.50 17.71 -23.74
N ASN A 504 -39.13 18.95 -23.41
CA ASN A 504 -39.98 20.12 -23.68
C ASN A 504 -40.21 20.33 -25.18
N LYS A 505 -39.22 20.04 -26.04
CA LYS A 505 -39.42 20.07 -27.49
C LYS A 505 -40.35 18.97 -28.00
N LYS A 506 -40.32 17.77 -27.41
CA LYS A 506 -41.27 16.70 -27.72
C LYS A 506 -42.69 17.05 -27.27
N ILE A 507 -42.84 17.67 -26.10
CA ILE A 507 -44.14 18.13 -25.58
C ILE A 507 -44.71 19.24 -26.47
N GLN A 508 -43.91 20.26 -26.82
CA GLN A 508 -44.33 21.32 -27.75
C GLN A 508 -44.63 20.78 -29.17
N GLY A 509 -43.85 19.81 -29.66
CA GLY A 509 -44.12 19.16 -30.95
C GLY A 509 -45.38 18.29 -30.94
N GLY A 510 -45.69 17.64 -29.80
CA GLY A 510 -46.92 16.87 -29.60
C GLY A 510 -48.16 17.76 -29.52
N GLN A 511 -48.10 18.85 -28.75
CA GLN A 511 -49.17 19.85 -28.67
C GLN A 511 -49.45 20.52 -30.02
N ASN A 512 -48.42 20.82 -30.81
CA ASN A 512 -48.61 21.34 -32.17
C ASN A 512 -49.23 20.31 -33.13
N HIS A 513 -48.98 19.01 -32.93
CA HIS A 513 -49.59 17.95 -33.73
C HIS A 513 -51.05 17.66 -33.35
N GLU A 514 -51.41 17.77 -32.06
CA GLU A 514 -52.81 17.68 -31.59
C GLU A 514 -53.63 18.90 -32.03
N ASN A 515 -53.07 20.11 -31.92
CA ASN A 515 -53.73 21.33 -32.40
C ASN A 515 -53.95 21.32 -33.93
N HIS A 516 -53.04 20.73 -34.71
CA HIS A 516 -53.23 20.57 -36.15
C HIS A 516 -54.31 19.53 -36.51
N LYS A 517 -54.50 18.47 -35.70
CA LYS A 517 -55.58 17.49 -35.90
C LYS A 517 -56.94 18.03 -35.48
N ALA A 518 -57.01 18.88 -34.46
CA ALA A 518 -58.24 19.53 -34.03
C ALA A 518 -58.73 20.62 -35.02
N ALA A 519 -57.82 21.22 -35.79
CA ALA A 519 -58.15 22.20 -36.83
C ALA A 519 -58.55 21.57 -38.18
N SER A 520 -58.45 20.25 -38.34
CA SER A 520 -58.75 19.54 -39.60
C SER A 520 -59.93 18.59 -39.46
N GLY A 521 -61.15 19.13 -39.35
CA GLY A 521 -62.37 18.35 -39.57
C GLY A 521 -63.64 19.19 -39.63
N PRO A 522 -64.71 18.73 -40.30
CA PRO A 522 -64.76 18.04 -41.59
C PRO A 522 -65.07 19.03 -42.73
N GLU A 523 -64.51 18.82 -43.93
CA GLU A 523 -65.03 19.47 -45.14
C GLU A 523 -66.47 18.95 -45.37
N SER A 524 -67.42 19.87 -45.38
CA SER A 524 -68.82 19.61 -45.70
C SER A 524 -68.96 19.27 -47.18
N THR A 525 -69.38 18.05 -47.49
CA THR A 525 -69.92 17.70 -48.80
C THR A 525 -71.34 18.26 -48.92
N LEU A 526 -71.52 19.20 -49.84
CA LEU A 526 -72.78 19.46 -50.53
C LEU A 526 -72.71 18.82 -51.91
#